data_AF-A0A947F1Q9-F1
#
_entry.id   AF-A0A947F1Q9-F1
#
_cell.length_a   1.000
_cell.length_b   1.000
_cell.length_c   1.000
_cell.angle_alpha   90.00
_cell.angle_beta   90.00
_cell.angle_gamma   90.00
#
_symmetry.space_group_name_H-M   'P 1'
#
loop_
_entity.id
_entity.type
_entity.pdbx_description
1 polymer ?
#
loop_
_entity_poly.entity_id
_entity_poly.type
_entity_poly.pdbx_seq_one_letter_code
_entity_poly.pdbx_strand_id
1 'polypeptide(L)'
;MEVTLLIEAMDTSFKLMEDAKKQAVELLDTAVKLTSETRDIEEQNIQAIFTGAREEKSGFQHLIMTFVMLFAFWLLLSGKFDLFHLSLGLVCSLLIAYLTHDLLFANVRVGNARVIARRFFAYIPWLLYQIITSNIHVASVVLGPKHRVKPQIIRFKTKLESDISWVTLANSITLTPGTITMDIKDGEFLVHALDKKVADDLHAGEMEDRIAHVYMEADHIYVQDALDVAPIFGQLKKGM
;
A
#
# COMPACT_ATOMS: atom_id res chain seq x y z
N MET A 1 -32.97 -76.71 -30.25
CA MET A 1 -33.34 -75.49 -30.99
C MET A 1 -33.93 -74.43 -30.05
N GLU A 2 -34.89 -74.79 -29.18
CA GLU A 2 -35.48 -73.85 -28.21
C GLU A 2 -34.49 -73.27 -27.18
N VAL A 3 -33.58 -74.09 -26.63
CA VAL A 3 -32.61 -73.63 -25.62
C VAL A 3 -31.63 -72.59 -26.20
N THR A 4 -31.24 -72.73 -27.46
CA THR A 4 -30.32 -71.79 -28.14
C THR A 4 -30.97 -70.43 -28.35
N LEU A 5 -32.24 -70.40 -28.76
CA LEU A 5 -33.02 -69.16 -28.91
C LEU A 5 -33.22 -68.45 -27.57
N LEU A 6 -33.42 -69.20 -26.50
CA LEU A 6 -33.64 -68.65 -25.16
C LEU A 6 -32.36 -68.02 -24.59
N ILE A 7 -31.19 -68.62 -24.86
CA ILE A 7 -29.88 -68.06 -24.51
C ILE A 7 -29.58 -66.79 -25.31
N GLU A 8 -29.84 -66.79 -26.62
CA GLU A 8 -29.62 -65.63 -27.49
C GLU A 8 -30.53 -64.44 -27.12
N ALA A 9 -31.80 -64.70 -26.80
CA ALA A 9 -32.72 -63.68 -26.33
C ALA A 9 -32.32 -63.11 -24.96
N MET A 10 -31.82 -63.96 -24.03
CA MET A 10 -31.28 -63.51 -22.75
C MET A 10 -30.04 -62.64 -22.93
N ASP A 11 -29.10 -63.02 -23.79
CA ASP A 11 -27.88 -62.25 -24.05
C ASP A 11 -28.22 -60.88 -24.67
N THR A 12 -29.17 -60.86 -25.61
CA THR A 12 -29.68 -59.61 -26.21
C THR A 12 -30.34 -58.71 -25.16
N SER A 13 -31.16 -59.28 -24.28
CA SER A 13 -31.83 -58.52 -23.21
C SER A 13 -30.84 -57.96 -22.19
N PHE A 14 -29.82 -58.75 -21.83
CA PHE A 14 -28.75 -58.33 -20.94
C PHE A 14 -27.92 -57.20 -21.55
N LYS A 15 -27.56 -57.33 -22.83
CA LYS A 15 -26.85 -56.28 -23.57
C LYS A 15 -27.66 -54.98 -23.65
N LEU A 16 -28.96 -55.09 -23.92
CA LEU A 16 -29.86 -53.94 -23.96
C LEU A 16 -29.96 -53.23 -22.60
N MET A 17 -30.01 -53.99 -21.49
CA MET A 17 -29.97 -53.44 -20.14
C MET A 17 -28.63 -52.74 -19.83
N GLU A 18 -27.50 -53.33 -20.24
CA GLU A 18 -26.19 -52.75 -19.99
C GLU A 18 -25.99 -51.44 -20.79
N ASP A 19 -26.46 -51.39 -22.04
CA ASP A 19 -26.42 -50.19 -22.87
C ASP A 19 -27.35 -49.09 -22.30
N ALA A 20 -28.55 -49.44 -21.86
CA ALA A 20 -29.48 -48.51 -21.22
C ALA A 20 -28.90 -47.93 -19.91
N LYS A 21 -28.24 -48.77 -19.11
CA LYS A 21 -27.56 -48.34 -17.88
C LYS A 21 -26.43 -47.35 -18.19
N LYS A 22 -25.61 -47.62 -19.21
CA LYS A 22 -24.52 -46.71 -19.62
C LYS A 22 -25.06 -45.34 -20.06
N GLN A 23 -26.11 -45.31 -20.88
CA GLN A 23 -26.74 -44.07 -21.31
C GLN A 23 -27.32 -43.28 -20.11
N ALA A 24 -27.98 -43.96 -19.16
CA ALA A 24 -28.51 -43.30 -17.97
C ALA A 24 -27.40 -42.66 -17.11
N VAL A 25 -26.26 -43.33 -16.96
CA VAL A 25 -25.09 -42.80 -16.23
C VAL A 25 -24.49 -41.59 -16.95
N GLU A 26 -24.35 -41.65 -18.28
CA GLU A 26 -23.83 -40.54 -19.09
C GLU A 26 -24.74 -39.30 -19.02
N LEU A 27 -26.06 -39.50 -19.05
CA LEU A 27 -27.03 -38.42 -18.88
C LEU A 27 -26.97 -37.81 -17.48
N LEU A 28 -26.80 -38.64 -16.43
CA LEU A 28 -26.65 -38.16 -15.06
C LEU A 28 -25.37 -37.33 -14.91
N ASP A 29 -24.25 -37.81 -15.46
CA ASP A 29 -22.97 -37.10 -15.41
C ASP A 29 -23.05 -35.75 -16.14
N THR A 30 -23.71 -35.73 -17.31
CA THR A 30 -23.96 -34.50 -18.06
C THR A 30 -24.85 -33.53 -17.30
N ALA A 31 -25.93 -34.00 -16.67
CA ALA A 31 -26.83 -33.17 -15.89
C ALA A 31 -26.14 -32.58 -14.65
N VAL A 32 -25.31 -33.39 -13.96
CA VAL A 32 -24.50 -32.94 -12.82
C VAL A 32 -23.49 -31.89 -13.28
N LYS A 33 -22.79 -32.12 -14.39
CA LYS A 33 -21.82 -31.19 -14.95
C LYS A 33 -22.45 -29.85 -15.34
N LEU A 34 -23.58 -29.88 -16.02
CA LEU A 34 -24.33 -28.66 -16.37
C LEU A 34 -24.79 -27.90 -15.13
N THR A 35 -25.20 -28.61 -14.09
CA THR A 35 -25.62 -28.00 -12.81
C THR A 35 -24.45 -27.39 -12.05
N SER A 36 -23.26 -28.00 -12.09
CA SER A 36 -22.06 -27.39 -11.50
C SER A 36 -21.60 -26.17 -12.30
N GLU A 37 -21.59 -26.24 -13.63
CA GLU A 37 -21.20 -25.12 -14.49
C GLU A 37 -22.15 -23.93 -14.33
N THR A 38 -23.46 -24.15 -14.25
CA THR A 38 -24.42 -23.06 -13.98
C THR A 38 -24.24 -22.45 -12.60
N ARG A 39 -23.96 -23.26 -11.58
CA ARG A 39 -23.68 -22.77 -10.22
C ARG A 39 -22.40 -21.93 -10.17
N ASP A 40 -21.34 -22.36 -10.86
CA ASP A 40 -20.08 -21.64 -10.93
C ASP A 40 -20.24 -20.31 -11.69
N ILE A 41 -21.03 -20.28 -12.76
CA ILE A 41 -21.36 -19.04 -13.50
C ILE A 41 -22.18 -18.08 -12.63
N GLU A 42 -23.12 -18.58 -11.84
CA GLU A 42 -23.92 -17.76 -10.93
C GLU A 42 -23.07 -17.17 -9.80
N GLU A 43 -22.18 -17.96 -9.20
CA GLU A 43 -21.20 -17.48 -8.21
C GLU A 43 -20.27 -16.40 -8.80
N GLN A 44 -19.79 -16.59 -10.03
CA GLN A 44 -18.97 -15.59 -10.75
C GLN A 44 -19.72 -14.28 -11.01
N ASN A 45 -20.98 -14.35 -11.46
CA ASN A 45 -21.80 -13.16 -11.71
C ASN A 45 -22.09 -12.39 -10.43
N ILE A 46 -22.42 -13.10 -9.34
CA ILE A 46 -22.66 -12.48 -8.03
C ILE A 46 -21.38 -11.80 -7.53
N GLN A 47 -20.21 -12.45 -7.64
CA GLN A 47 -18.93 -11.83 -7.27
C GLN A 47 -18.66 -10.58 -8.10
N ALA A 48 -18.83 -10.64 -9.43
CA ALA A 48 -18.61 -9.50 -10.33
C ALA A 48 -19.52 -8.30 -10.01
N ILE A 49 -20.78 -8.54 -9.67
CA ILE A 49 -21.71 -7.48 -9.24
C ILE A 49 -21.24 -6.85 -7.92
N PHE A 50 -20.79 -7.65 -6.95
CA PHE A 50 -20.30 -7.14 -5.68
C PHE A 50 -18.97 -6.38 -5.82
N THR A 51 -18.02 -6.84 -6.63
CA THR A 51 -16.79 -6.09 -6.92
C THR A 51 -17.10 -4.81 -7.67
N GLY A 52 -17.96 -4.83 -8.69
CA GLY A 52 -18.37 -3.64 -9.43
C GLY A 52 -19.01 -2.57 -8.53
N ALA A 53 -19.96 -2.97 -7.67
CA ALA A 53 -20.59 -2.07 -6.71
C ALA A 53 -19.61 -1.52 -5.66
N ARG A 54 -18.58 -2.31 -5.28
CA ARG A 54 -17.53 -1.88 -4.34
C ARG A 54 -16.57 -0.86 -4.97
N GLU A 55 -16.20 -1.05 -6.23
CA GLU A 55 -15.36 -0.09 -6.96
C GLU A 55 -16.07 1.24 -7.19
N GLU A 56 -17.34 1.22 -7.60
CA GLU A 56 -18.15 2.45 -7.78
C GLU A 56 -18.23 3.26 -6.48
N LYS A 57 -18.46 2.58 -5.35
CA LYS A 57 -18.53 3.24 -4.02
C LYS A 57 -17.18 3.83 -3.59
N SER A 58 -16.06 3.18 -3.91
CA SER A 58 -14.72 3.67 -3.57
C SER A 58 -14.34 4.91 -4.37
N GLY A 59 -14.61 4.91 -5.68
CA GLY A 59 -14.33 6.06 -6.55
C GLY A 59 -15.11 7.31 -6.13
N PHE A 60 -16.39 7.13 -5.78
CA PHE A 60 -17.22 8.25 -5.29
C PHE A 60 -16.72 8.80 -3.95
N GLN A 61 -16.27 7.94 -3.02
CA GLN A 61 -15.68 8.38 -1.77
C GLN A 61 -14.37 9.15 -1.98
N HIS A 62 -13.49 8.66 -2.86
CA HIS A 62 -12.24 9.34 -3.21
C HIS A 62 -12.51 10.71 -3.85
N LEU A 63 -13.50 10.80 -4.74
CA LEU A 63 -13.91 12.05 -5.37
C LEU A 63 -14.37 13.08 -4.32
N ILE A 64 -15.24 12.68 -3.39
CA ILE A 64 -15.72 13.58 -2.33
C ILE A 64 -14.55 14.03 -1.44
N MET A 65 -13.68 13.12 -1.02
CA MET A 65 -12.54 13.47 -0.16
C MET A 65 -11.59 14.43 -0.86
N THR A 66 -11.25 14.17 -2.12
CA THR A 66 -10.43 15.06 -2.94
C THR A 66 -11.08 16.42 -3.10
N PHE A 67 -12.38 16.47 -3.43
CA PHE A 67 -13.13 17.71 -3.56
C PHE A 67 -13.09 18.55 -2.28
N VAL A 68 -13.42 17.95 -1.14
CA VAL A 68 -13.44 18.64 0.15
C VAL A 68 -12.05 19.16 0.51
N MET A 69 -11.01 18.35 0.29
CA MET A 69 -9.62 18.76 0.54
C MET A 69 -9.22 19.95 -0.35
N LEU A 70 -9.46 19.87 -1.65
CA LEU A 70 -9.12 20.94 -2.60
C LEU A 70 -9.91 22.22 -2.33
N PHE A 71 -11.20 22.11 -2.02
CA PHE A 71 -12.04 23.26 -1.74
C PHE A 71 -11.64 23.92 -0.41
N ALA A 72 -11.35 23.13 0.63
CA ALA A 72 -10.83 23.67 1.89
C ALA A 72 -9.48 24.38 1.69
N PHE A 73 -8.59 23.80 0.88
CA PHE A 73 -7.32 24.41 0.52
C PHE A 73 -7.51 25.72 -0.26
N TRP A 74 -8.47 25.76 -1.19
CA TRP A 74 -8.86 26.97 -1.91
C TRP A 74 -9.34 28.07 -0.96
N LEU A 75 -10.22 27.75 -0.01
CA LEU A 75 -10.71 28.72 0.96
C LEU A 75 -9.58 29.30 1.82
N LEU A 76 -8.66 28.43 2.25
CA LEU A 76 -7.51 28.81 3.05
C LEU A 76 -6.58 29.77 2.30
N LEU A 77 -6.32 29.51 1.01
CA LEU A 77 -5.48 30.38 0.16
C LEU A 77 -6.18 31.67 -0.28
N SER A 78 -7.46 31.58 -0.67
CA SER A 78 -8.23 32.72 -1.16
C SER A 78 -8.49 33.74 -0.06
N GLY A 79 -8.84 33.27 1.15
CA GLY A 79 -9.19 34.13 2.29
C GLY A 79 -10.43 35.01 2.07
N LYS A 80 -11.11 34.88 0.93
CA LYS A 80 -12.29 35.64 0.54
C LYS A 80 -13.53 34.76 0.51
N PHE A 81 -14.60 35.27 1.08
CA PHE A 81 -15.89 34.59 1.24
C PHE A 81 -17.03 35.24 0.45
N ASP A 82 -16.71 36.03 -0.56
CA ASP A 82 -17.71 36.58 -1.47
C ASP A 82 -18.23 35.48 -2.42
N LEU A 83 -19.48 35.66 -2.87
CA LEU A 83 -20.20 34.64 -3.64
C LEU A 83 -19.47 34.24 -4.93
N PHE A 84 -18.77 35.18 -5.57
CA PHE A 84 -18.02 34.93 -6.80
C PHE A 84 -16.85 33.98 -6.55
N HIS A 85 -15.98 34.28 -5.57
CA HIS A 85 -14.82 33.44 -5.27
C HIS A 85 -15.23 32.06 -4.72
N LEU A 86 -16.35 31.96 -4.00
CA LEU A 86 -16.91 30.69 -3.54
C LEU A 86 -17.40 29.83 -4.71
N SER A 87 -18.16 30.41 -5.64
CA SER A 87 -18.66 29.67 -6.82
C SER A 87 -17.51 29.18 -7.70
N LEU A 88 -16.49 30.02 -7.89
CA LEU A 88 -15.31 29.67 -8.69
C LEU A 88 -14.53 28.53 -8.03
N GLY A 89 -14.27 28.63 -6.72
CA GLY A 89 -13.60 27.58 -5.97
C GLY A 89 -14.36 26.26 -6.00
N LEU A 90 -15.69 26.29 -5.91
CA LEU A 90 -16.53 25.10 -5.97
C LEU A 90 -16.43 24.42 -7.34
N VAL A 91 -16.58 25.17 -8.43
CA VAL A 91 -16.51 24.62 -9.79
C VAL A 91 -15.11 24.07 -10.09
N CYS A 92 -14.06 24.84 -9.79
CA CYS A 92 -12.68 24.42 -10.03
C CYS A 92 -12.30 23.17 -9.21
N SER A 93 -12.63 23.15 -7.91
CA SER A 93 -12.30 22.01 -7.05
C SER A 93 -13.05 20.75 -7.47
N LEU A 94 -14.32 20.88 -7.90
CA LEU A 94 -15.11 19.76 -8.38
C LEU A 94 -14.55 19.20 -9.70
N LEU A 95 -14.19 20.08 -10.64
CA LEU A 95 -13.59 19.69 -11.91
C LEU A 95 -12.27 18.94 -11.69
N ILE A 96 -11.37 19.49 -10.86
CA ILE A 96 -10.08 18.86 -10.57
C ILE A 96 -10.29 17.53 -9.84
N ALA A 97 -11.19 17.48 -8.86
CA ALA A 97 -11.52 16.24 -8.14
C ALA A 97 -12.05 15.17 -9.10
N TYR A 98 -12.95 15.52 -10.02
CA TYR A 98 -13.45 14.59 -11.03
C TYR A 98 -12.32 14.01 -11.89
N LEU A 99 -11.39 14.86 -12.34
CA LEU A 99 -10.25 14.42 -13.17
C LEU A 99 -9.17 13.64 -12.40
N THR A 100 -9.06 13.85 -11.08
CA THR A 100 -7.89 13.42 -10.28
C THR A 100 -8.25 12.46 -9.14
N HIS A 101 -9.52 12.07 -8.99
CA HIS A 101 -9.96 11.27 -7.84
C HIS A 101 -9.20 9.94 -7.68
N ASP A 102 -8.77 9.33 -8.78
CA ASP A 102 -8.02 8.08 -8.76
C ASP A 102 -6.54 8.23 -8.40
N LEU A 103 -5.96 9.44 -8.55
CA LEU A 103 -4.52 9.67 -8.34
C LEU A 103 -4.17 9.86 -6.86
N LEU A 104 -5.05 10.50 -6.08
CA LEU A 104 -4.75 10.91 -4.69
C LEU A 104 -4.86 9.77 -3.67
N PHE A 105 -5.68 8.76 -3.94
CA PHE A 105 -6.01 7.70 -2.99
C PHE A 105 -5.72 6.28 -3.48
N ALA A 106 -5.01 6.13 -4.60
CA ALA A 106 -4.71 4.83 -5.22
C ALA A 106 -4.12 3.78 -4.25
N ASN A 107 -3.39 4.21 -3.22
CA ASN A 107 -2.72 3.31 -2.26
C ASN A 107 -2.98 3.62 -0.78
N VAL A 108 -3.88 4.56 -0.45
CA VAL A 108 -4.19 4.82 0.95
C VAL A 108 -5.20 3.78 1.40
N ARG A 109 -4.72 2.73 2.08
CA ARG A 109 -5.56 1.72 2.75
C ARG A 109 -6.61 2.45 3.60
N VAL A 110 -7.84 2.53 3.08
CA VAL A 110 -8.95 3.39 3.56
C VAL A 110 -9.36 3.10 5.02
N GLY A 111 -8.74 2.11 5.66
CA GLY A 111 -9.01 1.69 7.03
C GLY A 111 -8.64 2.69 8.13
N ASN A 112 -7.64 3.57 7.98
CA ASN A 112 -7.12 4.34 9.13
C ASN A 112 -6.63 5.78 8.85
N ALA A 113 -7.15 6.46 7.82
CA ALA A 113 -6.72 7.82 7.45
C ALA A 113 -6.73 8.83 8.61
N ARG A 114 -7.74 8.74 9.51
CA ARG A 114 -7.82 9.59 10.70
C ARG A 114 -6.67 9.34 11.69
N VAL A 115 -6.27 8.08 11.86
CA VAL A 115 -5.17 7.70 12.77
C VAL A 115 -3.84 8.17 12.17
N ILE A 116 -3.63 7.94 10.87
CA ILE A 116 -2.44 8.41 10.14
C ILE A 116 -2.34 9.93 10.26
N ALA A 117 -3.41 10.66 9.94
CA ALA A 117 -3.42 12.12 10.03
C ALA A 117 -3.06 12.61 11.43
N ARG A 118 -3.67 12.03 12.48
CA ARG A 118 -3.35 12.39 13.88
C ARG A 118 -1.89 12.12 14.22
N ARG A 119 -1.35 10.95 13.84
CA ARG A 119 0.06 10.59 14.10
C ARG A 119 1.01 11.49 13.31
N PHE A 120 0.67 11.82 12.06
CA PHE A 120 1.43 12.73 11.21
C PHE A 120 1.48 14.14 11.81
N PHE A 121 0.35 14.69 12.26
CA PHE A 121 0.33 15.99 12.94
C PHE A 121 1.12 15.98 14.26
N ALA A 122 1.17 14.85 14.98
CA ALA A 122 2.02 14.71 16.16
C ALA A 122 3.52 14.59 15.82
N TYR A 123 3.85 14.13 14.61
CA TYR A 123 5.23 14.05 14.10
C TYR A 123 5.78 15.42 13.68
N ILE A 124 4.95 16.32 13.14
CA ILE A 124 5.37 17.64 12.64
C ILE A 124 6.18 18.46 13.66
N PRO A 125 5.77 18.64 14.93
CA PRO A 125 6.55 19.41 15.90
C PRO A 125 7.95 18.85 16.14
N TRP A 126 8.09 17.52 16.17
CA TRP A 126 9.39 16.88 16.30
C TRP A 126 10.25 17.10 15.06
N LEU A 127 9.67 16.98 13.86
CA LEU A 127 10.39 17.25 12.62
C LEU A 127 10.86 18.71 12.55
N LEU A 128 10.01 19.67 12.93
CA LEU A 128 10.38 21.09 13.00
C LEU A 128 11.54 21.33 13.97
N TYR A 129 11.55 20.66 15.12
CA TYR A 129 12.67 20.73 16.06
C TYR A 129 13.98 20.22 15.44
N GLN A 130 13.94 19.10 14.70
CA GLN A 130 15.11 18.58 13.99
C GLN A 130 15.58 19.54 12.89
N ILE A 131 14.66 20.10 12.11
CA ILE A 131 14.98 21.09 11.07
C ILE A 131 15.69 22.29 11.68
N ILE A 132 15.17 22.87 12.77
CA ILE A 132 15.77 24.03 13.44
C ILE A 132 17.16 23.68 13.97
N THR A 133 17.31 22.55 14.66
CA THR A 133 18.58 22.09 15.24
C THR A 133 19.65 21.89 14.18
N SER A 134 19.28 21.21 13.09
CA SER A 134 20.17 20.97 11.95
C SER A 134 20.52 22.26 11.20
N ASN A 135 19.59 23.22 11.10
CA ASN A 135 19.89 24.53 10.51
C ASN A 135 20.94 25.30 11.32
N ILE A 136 20.84 25.29 12.66
CA ILE A 136 21.86 25.90 13.54
C ILE A 136 23.20 25.21 13.35
N HIS A 137 23.22 23.88 13.24
CA HIS A 137 24.44 23.13 12.97
C HIS A 137 25.07 23.52 11.64
N VAL A 138 24.30 23.50 10.55
CA VAL A 138 24.79 23.90 9.22
C VAL A 138 25.28 25.35 9.21
N ALA A 139 24.53 26.27 9.83
CA ALA A 139 24.96 27.66 9.97
C ALA A 139 26.31 27.77 10.69
N SER A 140 26.53 26.98 11.76
CA SER A 140 27.82 26.95 12.47
C SER A 140 28.96 26.39 11.62
N VAL A 141 28.69 25.41 10.75
CA VAL A 141 29.68 24.80 9.85
C VAL A 141 30.06 25.76 8.72
N VAL A 142 29.10 26.49 8.18
CA VAL A 142 29.30 27.45 7.08
C VAL A 142 29.90 28.78 7.56
N LEU A 143 29.47 29.30 8.71
CA LEU A 143 29.97 30.58 9.26
C LEU A 143 31.21 30.39 10.14
N GLY A 144 31.53 29.16 10.53
CA GLY A 144 32.62 28.85 11.44
C GLY A 144 34.00 29.14 10.83
N PRO A 145 34.98 29.59 11.64
CA PRO A 145 36.33 29.91 11.16
C PRO A 145 37.10 28.69 10.62
N LYS A 146 36.66 27.46 10.95
CA LYS A 146 37.18 26.22 10.40
C LYS A 146 36.11 25.60 9.51
N HIS A 147 36.05 26.00 8.25
CA HIS A 147 35.17 25.43 7.23
C HIS A 147 35.61 23.98 6.95
N ARG A 148 35.15 23.03 7.78
CA ARG A 148 35.47 21.61 7.67
C ARG A 148 34.22 20.86 7.24
N VAL A 149 33.78 21.12 6.02
CA VAL A 149 32.73 20.36 5.34
C VAL A 149 33.37 19.07 4.83
N LYS A 150 32.78 17.92 5.17
CA LYS A 150 33.22 16.61 4.68
C LYS A 150 32.03 15.90 4.03
N PRO A 151 31.73 16.24 2.77
CA PRO A 151 30.58 15.69 2.11
C PRO A 151 30.77 14.19 1.89
N GLN A 152 29.70 13.43 2.02
CA GLN A 152 29.71 11.99 1.75
C GLN A 152 28.37 11.54 1.20
N ILE A 153 28.38 10.41 0.49
CA ILE A 153 27.17 9.76 0.01
C ILE A 153 26.94 8.54 0.88
N ILE A 154 25.75 8.47 1.45
CA ILE A 154 25.30 7.39 2.32
C ILE A 154 24.30 6.56 1.53
N ARG A 155 24.45 5.24 1.64
CA ARG A 155 23.47 4.28 1.13
C ARG A 155 22.96 3.47 2.29
N PHE A 156 21.65 3.42 2.46
CA PHE A 156 21.01 2.56 3.46
C PHE A 156 19.72 1.99 2.91
N LYS A 157 19.31 0.84 3.45
CA LYS A 157 18.06 0.18 3.10
C LYS A 157 17.03 0.47 4.19
N THR A 158 15.87 0.99 3.79
CA THR A 158 14.77 1.26 4.71
C THR A 158 14.01 -0.01 5.06
N LYS A 159 13.43 -0.04 6.25
CA LYS A 159 12.49 -1.06 6.72
C LYS A 159 11.02 -0.71 6.37
N LEU A 160 10.80 0.50 5.86
CA LEU A 160 9.49 0.96 5.40
C LEU A 160 9.06 0.21 4.13
N GLU A 161 7.76 -0.03 3.98
CA GLU A 161 7.20 -0.82 2.88
C GLU A 161 6.36 0.00 1.90
N SER A 162 5.76 1.13 2.34
CA SER A 162 4.85 1.89 1.49
C SER A 162 5.52 3.04 0.75
N ASP A 163 5.04 3.31 -0.47
CA ASP A 163 5.53 4.43 -1.29
C ASP A 163 5.40 5.77 -0.56
N ILE A 164 4.30 5.97 0.19
CA ILE A 164 4.06 7.21 0.92
C ILE A 164 5.00 7.37 2.12
N SER A 165 5.37 6.27 2.79
CA SER A 165 6.34 6.31 3.89
C SER A 165 7.75 6.56 3.35
N TRP A 166 8.11 5.98 2.19
CA TRP A 166 9.36 6.28 1.50
C TRP A 166 9.48 7.76 1.10
N VAL A 167 8.43 8.31 0.48
CA VAL A 167 8.39 9.73 0.09
C VAL A 167 8.46 10.64 1.31
N THR A 168 7.78 10.27 2.40
CA THR A 168 7.83 11.04 3.65
C THR A 168 9.22 11.02 4.26
N LEU A 169 9.89 9.87 4.29
CA LEU A 169 11.27 9.76 4.78
C LEU A 169 12.23 10.59 3.92
N ALA A 170 12.13 10.50 2.60
CA ALA A 170 12.96 11.27 1.68
C ALA A 170 12.81 12.78 1.87
N ASN A 171 11.57 13.25 2.00
CA ASN A 171 11.28 14.66 2.22
C ASN A 171 11.76 15.12 3.61
N SER A 172 11.57 14.31 4.66
CA SER A 172 12.06 14.63 5.99
C SER A 172 13.58 14.71 6.05
N ILE A 173 14.29 13.81 5.38
CA ILE A 173 15.76 13.86 5.22
C ILE A 173 16.12 15.18 4.53
N THR A 174 15.59 15.42 3.33
CA THR A 174 15.92 16.61 2.52
C THR A 174 15.59 17.94 3.22
N LEU A 175 14.51 17.99 4.01
CA LEU A 175 14.15 19.16 4.80
C LEU A 175 15.09 19.41 5.98
N THR A 176 15.79 18.37 6.46
CA THR A 176 16.77 18.47 7.53
C THR A 176 18.06 19.06 6.94
N PRO A 177 18.41 20.33 7.24
CA PRO A 177 19.48 21.03 6.54
C PRO A 177 20.81 20.28 6.63
N GLY A 178 21.48 20.17 5.48
CA GLY A 178 22.74 19.42 5.37
C GLY A 178 22.59 18.01 4.80
N THR A 179 21.40 17.60 4.37
CA THR A 179 21.23 16.39 3.55
C THR A 179 20.33 16.62 2.34
N ILE A 180 20.49 15.77 1.32
CA ILE A 180 19.63 15.71 0.13
C ILE A 180 19.44 14.24 -0.25
N THR A 181 18.20 13.78 -0.36
CA THR A 181 17.91 12.46 -0.96
C THR A 181 18.06 12.56 -2.49
N MET A 182 18.97 11.78 -3.06
CA MET A 182 19.29 11.78 -4.48
C MET A 182 18.48 10.75 -5.26
N ASP A 183 18.25 9.57 -4.67
CA ASP A 183 17.55 8.47 -5.32
C ASP A 183 16.91 7.55 -4.28
N ILE A 184 15.81 6.89 -4.68
CA ILE A 184 15.11 5.86 -3.93
C ILE A 184 14.78 4.72 -4.90
N LYS A 185 15.34 3.55 -4.65
CA LYS A 185 15.10 2.37 -5.50
C LYS A 185 14.99 1.10 -4.66
N ASP A 186 13.86 0.41 -4.76
CA ASP A 186 13.62 -0.87 -4.09
C ASP A 186 13.88 -0.81 -2.57
N GLY A 187 13.49 0.30 -1.93
CA GLY A 187 13.74 0.58 -0.52
C GLY A 187 15.19 0.97 -0.17
N GLU A 188 16.09 1.12 -1.16
CA GLU A 188 17.41 1.70 -0.94
C GLU A 188 17.40 3.21 -1.16
N PHE A 189 17.88 3.93 -0.14
CA PHE A 189 18.01 5.38 -0.15
C PHE A 189 19.46 5.75 -0.45
N LEU A 190 19.63 6.68 -1.38
CA LEU A 190 20.91 7.31 -1.66
C LEU A 190 20.85 8.77 -1.20
N VAL A 191 21.61 9.11 -0.16
CA VAL A 191 21.55 10.43 0.47
C VAL A 191 22.92 11.10 0.40
N HIS A 192 22.95 12.34 -0.06
CA HIS A 192 24.11 13.21 0.06
C HIS A 192 24.06 13.94 1.41
N ALA A 193 25.09 13.79 2.23
CA ALA A 193 25.25 14.50 3.49
C ALA A 193 26.41 15.49 3.40
N LEU A 194 26.20 16.69 3.95
CA LEU A 194 27.16 17.80 3.95
C LEU A 194 28.35 17.55 4.90
N ASP A 195 28.10 16.87 6.02
CA ASP A 195 29.12 16.55 7.03
C ASP A 195 28.88 15.19 7.68
N LYS A 196 29.91 14.66 8.36
CA LYS A 196 29.88 13.36 9.02
C LYS A 196 28.85 13.28 10.14
N LYS A 197 28.70 14.33 10.93
CA LYS A 197 27.72 14.33 12.03
C LYS A 197 26.30 14.10 11.51
N VAL A 198 25.94 14.77 10.41
CA VAL A 198 24.62 14.65 9.78
C VAL A 198 24.40 13.24 9.22
N ALA A 199 25.46 12.61 8.71
CA ALA A 199 25.41 11.21 8.28
C ALA A 199 25.16 10.24 9.44
N ASP A 200 25.86 10.44 10.56
CA ASP A 200 25.74 9.60 11.76
C ASP A 200 24.33 9.72 12.37
N ASP A 201 23.73 10.92 12.38
CA ASP A 201 22.36 11.14 12.86
C ASP A 201 21.32 10.39 12.01
N LEU A 202 21.56 10.22 10.71
CA LEU A 202 20.67 9.46 9.82
C LEU A 202 20.73 7.95 10.10
N HIS A 203 21.89 7.43 10.49
CA HIS A 203 22.06 6.03 10.86
C HIS A 203 21.38 5.66 12.18
N ALA A 204 21.00 6.64 13.01
CA ALA A 204 20.33 6.39 14.28
C ALA A 204 18.91 5.81 14.14
N GLY A 205 18.29 5.89 12.96
CA GLY A 205 16.98 5.28 12.67
C GLY A 205 15.76 5.97 13.30
N GLU A 206 15.94 6.94 14.20
CA GLU A 206 14.81 7.57 14.92
C GLU A 206 13.77 8.19 13.97
N MET A 207 14.22 8.80 12.86
CA MET A 207 13.33 9.38 11.86
C MET A 207 12.49 8.30 11.14
N GLU A 208 13.13 7.19 10.79
CA GLU A 208 12.48 6.04 10.16
C GLU A 208 11.44 5.41 11.10
N ASP A 209 11.79 5.17 12.36
CA ASP A 209 10.89 4.60 13.37
C ASP A 209 9.64 5.46 13.59
N ARG A 210 9.83 6.79 13.65
CA ARG A 210 8.71 7.73 13.80
C ARG A 210 7.78 7.69 12.59
N ILE A 211 8.33 7.60 11.38
CA ILE A 211 7.55 7.50 10.15
C ILE A 211 6.83 6.15 10.08
N ALA A 212 7.49 5.06 10.44
CA ALA A 212 6.86 3.75 10.55
C ALA A 212 5.69 3.77 11.53
N HIS A 213 5.82 4.45 12.66
CA HIS A 213 4.72 4.64 13.59
C HIS A 213 3.57 5.46 12.98
N VAL A 214 3.86 6.53 12.22
CA VAL A 214 2.84 7.35 11.54
C VAL A 214 2.00 6.51 10.58
N TYR A 215 2.66 5.70 9.74
CA TYR A 215 2.01 4.90 8.70
C TYR A 215 1.56 3.51 9.17
N MET A 216 1.72 3.18 10.47
CA MET A 216 1.39 1.87 11.05
C MET A 216 2.20 0.72 10.42
N GLU A 217 3.41 1.00 9.97
CA GLU A 217 4.38 0.01 9.49
C GLU A 217 5.29 -0.49 10.62
N ALA A 218 5.24 0.14 11.81
CA ALA A 218 6.06 -0.22 12.96
C ALA A 218 5.86 -1.66 13.46
N ASP A 219 4.65 -2.24 13.33
CA ASP A 219 4.37 -3.61 13.81
C ASP A 219 5.10 -4.68 12.99
N HIS A 220 5.43 -4.41 11.73
CA HIS A 220 6.24 -5.31 10.89
C HIS A 220 7.73 -5.21 11.21
N ILE A 221 8.22 -4.00 11.53
CA ILE A 221 9.62 -3.73 11.86
C ILE A 221 10.07 -4.50 13.12
N TYR A 222 9.24 -4.56 14.17
CA TYR A 222 9.58 -5.33 15.38
C TYR A 222 9.70 -6.84 15.11
N VAL A 223 8.94 -7.37 14.15
CA VAL A 223 9.01 -8.78 13.76
C VAL A 223 10.28 -9.03 12.94
N GLN A 224 10.64 -8.16 11.99
CA GLN A 224 11.90 -8.28 11.25
C GLN A 224 13.12 -8.15 12.18
N ASP A 225 13.15 -7.16 13.07
CA ASP A 225 14.28 -6.98 14.00
C ASP A 225 14.45 -8.22 14.89
N ALA A 226 13.34 -8.79 15.39
CA ALA A 226 13.37 -10.04 16.14
C ALA A 226 13.81 -11.26 15.30
N LEU A 227 13.44 -11.31 14.02
CA LEU A 227 13.85 -12.37 13.10
C LEU A 227 15.32 -12.26 12.67
N ASP A 228 15.85 -11.04 12.53
CA ASP A 228 17.25 -10.80 12.16
C ASP A 228 18.21 -11.10 13.31
N VAL A 229 17.79 -10.85 14.56
CA VAL A 229 18.60 -11.23 15.73
C VAL A 229 18.42 -12.69 16.16
N ALA A 230 17.34 -13.38 15.77
CA ALA A 230 17.11 -14.78 16.15
C ALA A 230 18.25 -15.75 15.73
N PRO A 231 18.83 -15.66 14.51
CA PRO A 231 20.00 -16.45 14.12
C PRO A 231 21.23 -16.17 15.01
N ILE A 232 21.44 -14.91 15.39
CA ILE A 232 22.60 -14.47 16.20
C ILE A 232 22.48 -15.03 17.63
N PHE A 233 21.29 -14.94 18.23
CA PHE A 233 21.02 -15.56 19.53
C PHE A 233 21.12 -17.09 19.49
N GLY A 234 20.69 -17.71 18.38
CA GLY A 234 20.85 -19.15 18.16
C GLY A 234 22.32 -19.59 18.11
N GLN A 235 23.20 -18.76 17.55
CA GLN A 235 24.64 -19.03 17.51
C GLN A 235 25.31 -18.81 18.87
N LEU A 236 24.93 -17.76 19.61
CA LEU A 236 25.43 -17.51 20.96
C LEU A 236 25.04 -18.62 21.95
N LYS A 237 23.82 -19.18 21.83
CA LYS A 237 23.36 -20.28 22.67
C LYS A 237 24.03 -21.63 22.36
N LYS A 238 24.54 -21.84 21.15
CA LYS A 238 25.28 -23.04 20.76
C LYS A 238 26.77 -23.01 21.18
N GLY A 239 27.28 -21.85 21.56
CA GLY A 239 28.66 -21.65 22.02
C GLY A 239 28.84 -21.63 23.55
N MET A 240 27.75 -21.79 24.31
CA MET A 240 27.73 -22.07 25.76
C MET A 240 27.40 -23.54 26.00
#